data_AF-A0AAW0Y3F7-F1
#
_entry.id   AF-A0AAW0Y3F7-F1
#
_cell.length_a   1.000
_cell.length_b   1.000
_cell.length_c   1.000
_cell.angle_alpha   90.00
_cell.angle_beta   90.00
_cell.angle_gamma   90.00
#
_symmetry.space_group_name_H-M   'P 1'
#
loop_
_entity.id
_entity.type
_entity.pdbx_description
1 polymer ?
#
loop_
_entity_poly.entity_id
_entity_poly.type
_entity_poly.pdbx_seq_one_letter_code
_entity_poly.pdbx_strand_id
1 'polypeptide(L)'
;MTFGFGAGGTEPPRRESHISINVAPTSHEVNDTPEIRKYKKRFNSEILCASLWGVNLLIGTETGLMLLDRSGVGKVYQLISRRRFQQMEVLSDQNILVTISGKKNRVRVYYLSWLKSKILRTDAQQVERRNGWINVGDLHGAVHFKIVKYERIKFLVIALRDSIEIYAWAPKPYHKFMAFKSFGELVQKPCLVDLTVEEGSRLKVVYGSNQGFHAVDVDSGQVYDIYLPKHIQGNITPHTIVTLPNSNGLQLLICYDNEGVYVNTYGKVTKNMMLQWGEMPTSVAFIGTGQIMGWGNKAIEIRSVETGHLDGVFMHKKAQKLKFLCERNDKVFFSSAKGGSSCQIYFMTLNKPGMANW
;
A
#
# COMPACT_ATOMS: atom_id res chain seq x y z
N MET A 1 -51.52 -78.96 25.30
CA MET A 1 -50.18 -78.78 25.87
C MET A 1 -50.00 -77.32 26.24
N THR A 2 -49.68 -77.08 27.53
CA THR A 2 -48.87 -75.98 28.11
C THR A 2 -49.34 -74.51 27.93
N PHE A 3 -49.88 -73.88 28.99
CA PHE A 3 -49.25 -73.03 30.05
C PHE A 3 -48.98 -71.59 29.57
N GLY A 4 -49.17 -70.48 30.30
CA GLY A 4 -49.48 -70.19 31.71
C GLY A 4 -49.41 -68.66 31.93
N PHE A 5 -50.02 -68.18 33.00
CA PHE A 5 -50.24 -66.76 33.40
C PHE A 5 -48.98 -65.96 33.77
N GLY A 6 -49.09 -64.62 33.75
CA GLY A 6 -48.25 -63.73 34.56
C GLY A 6 -48.32 -62.24 34.19
N ALA A 7 -49.05 -61.45 34.97
CA ALA A 7 -49.06 -59.98 34.91
C ALA A 7 -47.90 -59.38 35.72
N GLY A 8 -47.36 -58.25 35.26
CA GLY A 8 -46.40 -57.43 36.03
C GLY A 8 -45.89 -56.27 35.19
N GLY A 9 -46.26 -55.04 35.56
CA GLY A 9 -45.88 -53.83 34.86
C GLY A 9 -44.40 -53.45 35.04
N THR A 10 -43.91 -52.62 34.12
CA THR A 10 -42.90 -51.57 34.32
C THR A 10 -42.72 -50.85 32.97
N GLU A 11 -43.00 -49.55 32.93
CA GLU A 11 -42.67 -48.69 31.78
C GLU A 11 -41.14 -48.58 31.62
N PRO A 12 -40.58 -48.70 30.41
CA PRO A 12 -39.23 -48.24 30.14
C PRO A 12 -39.22 -46.77 29.66
N PRO A 13 -38.20 -45.99 30.04
CA PRO A 13 -38.15 -44.56 29.80
C PRO A 13 -37.82 -44.23 28.33
N ARG A 14 -38.26 -43.04 27.91
CA ARG A 14 -37.91 -42.40 26.62
C ARG A 14 -36.40 -42.47 26.38
N ARG A 15 -35.99 -43.15 25.30
CA ARG A 15 -34.59 -43.14 24.82
C ARG A 15 -34.25 -41.75 24.27
N GLU A 16 -33.45 -41.02 25.04
CA GLU A 16 -32.65 -39.90 24.53
C GLU A 16 -31.63 -40.41 23.51
N SER A 17 -31.58 -39.77 22.36
CA SER A 17 -30.59 -40.01 21.32
C SER A 17 -29.24 -39.41 21.74
N HIS A 18 -28.38 -40.21 22.37
CA HIS A 18 -26.96 -39.88 22.50
C HIS A 18 -26.29 -40.01 21.12
N ILE A 19 -26.03 -38.86 20.49
CA ILE A 19 -25.15 -38.75 19.32
C ILE A 19 -23.72 -38.88 19.83
N SER A 20 -23.08 -40.02 19.60
CA SER A 20 -21.65 -40.19 19.79
C SER A 20 -20.90 -39.46 18.66
N ILE A 21 -20.28 -38.33 19.01
CA ILE A 21 -19.42 -37.56 18.12
C ILE A 21 -18.07 -38.27 18.04
N ASN A 22 -17.85 -39.07 17.00
CA ASN A 22 -16.51 -39.50 16.63
C ASN A 22 -15.76 -38.31 16.03
N VAL A 23 -14.92 -37.67 16.85
CA VAL A 23 -13.92 -36.69 16.41
C VAL A 23 -12.76 -37.48 15.80
N ALA A 24 -12.87 -37.82 14.53
CA ALA A 24 -11.68 -38.05 13.71
C ALA A 24 -11.13 -36.66 13.35
N PRO A 25 -9.87 -36.32 13.65
CA PRO A 25 -9.28 -35.09 13.17
C PRO A 25 -9.15 -35.23 11.65
N THR A 26 -10.10 -34.64 10.91
CA THR A 26 -9.84 -34.29 9.53
C THR A 26 -8.74 -33.24 9.60
N SER A 27 -7.52 -33.69 9.30
CA SER A 27 -6.41 -32.81 8.97
C SER A 27 -6.90 -31.91 7.85
N HIS A 28 -7.35 -30.71 8.20
CA HIS A 28 -7.40 -29.62 7.24
C HIS A 28 -5.96 -29.46 6.78
N GLU A 29 -5.66 -29.94 5.58
CA GLU A 29 -4.52 -29.47 4.81
C GLU A 29 -4.60 -27.95 4.85
N VAL A 30 -3.71 -27.33 5.64
CA VAL A 30 -3.59 -25.89 5.69
C VAL A 30 -3.12 -25.52 4.29
N ASN A 31 -4.06 -25.06 3.48
CA ASN A 31 -3.77 -24.63 2.13
C ASN A 31 -2.93 -23.35 2.30
N ASP A 32 -1.60 -23.52 2.32
CA ASP A 32 -0.62 -22.47 2.62
C ASP A 32 -0.59 -21.35 1.56
N THR A 33 -1.42 -21.46 0.51
CA THR A 33 -1.57 -20.43 -0.52
C THR A 33 -2.64 -19.39 -0.13
N PRO A 34 -2.25 -18.12 0.06
CA PRO A 34 -3.18 -16.99 0.19
C PRO A 34 -4.35 -17.00 -0.79
N GLU A 35 -5.58 -16.94 -0.29
CA GLU A 35 -6.77 -16.86 -1.15
C GLU A 35 -6.99 -15.42 -1.67
N ILE A 36 -7.07 -15.25 -2.99
CA ILE A 36 -7.43 -13.97 -3.61
C ILE A 36 -8.96 -13.83 -3.68
N ARG A 37 -9.48 -12.80 -3.02
CA ARG A 37 -10.89 -12.42 -3.03
C ARG A 37 -11.11 -11.14 -3.84
N LYS A 38 -12.34 -10.93 -4.29
CA LYS A 38 -12.73 -9.74 -5.09
C LYS A 38 -13.98 -9.07 -4.55
N TYR A 39 -14.02 -7.75 -4.64
CA TYR A 39 -15.24 -6.99 -4.37
C TYR A 39 -16.21 -7.10 -5.55
N LYS A 40 -17.51 -7.25 -5.26
CA LYS A 40 -18.56 -7.33 -6.29
C LYS A 40 -18.65 -6.04 -7.12
N LYS A 41 -18.41 -4.88 -6.49
CA LYS A 41 -18.51 -3.58 -7.15
C LYS A 41 -17.49 -3.46 -8.29
N ARG A 42 -18.01 -3.03 -9.43
CA ARG A 42 -17.25 -2.63 -10.62
C ARG A 42 -17.16 -1.11 -10.70
N PHE A 43 -16.01 -0.61 -11.15
CA PHE A 43 -15.73 0.80 -11.31
C PHE A 43 -15.56 1.12 -12.80
N ASN A 44 -16.30 2.12 -13.28
CA ASN A 44 -16.29 2.51 -14.71
C ASN A 44 -15.17 3.49 -15.05
N SER A 45 -14.40 3.93 -14.04
CA SER A 45 -13.21 4.77 -14.19
C SER A 45 -12.00 3.97 -13.74
N GLU A 46 -10.85 4.23 -14.37
CA GLU A 46 -9.58 3.64 -13.95
C GLU A 46 -9.28 4.00 -12.49
N ILE A 47 -8.89 2.99 -11.71
CA ILE A 47 -8.46 3.14 -10.32
C ILE A 47 -6.96 3.42 -10.32
N LEU A 48 -6.57 4.56 -9.75
CA LEU A 48 -5.18 5.03 -9.78
C LEU A 48 -4.47 4.79 -8.45
N CYS A 49 -5.19 4.94 -7.33
CA CYS A 49 -4.67 4.72 -5.99
C CYS A 49 -5.82 4.42 -5.03
N ALA A 50 -5.50 3.86 -3.87
CA ALA A 50 -6.45 3.76 -2.78
C ALA A 50 -5.72 3.89 -1.44
N SER A 51 -6.47 4.16 -0.39
CA SER A 51 -5.94 4.13 0.98
C SER A 51 -7.05 3.74 1.95
N LEU A 52 -6.68 3.10 3.05
CA LEU A 52 -7.64 2.68 4.07
C LEU A 52 -7.96 3.83 5.01
N TRP A 53 -9.26 4.05 5.22
CA TRP A 53 -9.78 4.97 6.23
C TRP A 53 -10.65 4.20 7.20
N GLY A 54 -10.06 3.82 8.34
CA GLY A 54 -10.65 2.80 9.22
C GLY A 54 -10.77 1.47 8.48
N VAL A 55 -11.96 0.88 8.48
CA VAL A 55 -12.24 -0.36 7.74
C VAL A 55 -12.58 -0.11 6.26
N ASN A 56 -12.86 1.13 5.87
CA ASN A 56 -13.32 1.49 4.54
C ASN A 56 -12.16 1.81 3.60
N LEU A 57 -12.41 1.74 2.29
CA LEU A 57 -11.40 2.04 1.28
C LEU A 57 -11.75 3.35 0.57
N LEU A 58 -10.86 4.34 0.68
CA LEU A 58 -10.88 5.52 -0.18
C LEU A 58 -10.23 5.16 -1.52
N ILE A 59 -10.92 5.46 -2.61
CA ILE A 59 -10.53 5.04 -3.96
C ILE A 59 -10.39 6.29 -4.83
N GLY A 60 -9.18 6.52 -5.32
CA GLY A 60 -8.84 7.58 -6.24
C GLY A 60 -8.88 7.06 -7.67
N THR A 61 -9.58 7.80 -8.52
CA THR A 61 -9.75 7.45 -9.93
C THR A 61 -9.35 8.62 -10.83
N GLU A 62 -9.35 8.39 -12.14
CA GLU A 62 -9.23 9.46 -13.14
C GLU A 62 -10.32 10.54 -13.00
N THR A 63 -11.50 10.19 -12.48
CA THR A 63 -12.67 11.09 -12.49
C THR A 63 -13.13 11.54 -11.11
N GLY A 64 -12.62 10.97 -10.01
CA GLY A 64 -13.05 11.37 -8.67
C GLY A 64 -12.46 10.55 -7.52
N LEU A 65 -12.86 10.96 -6.31
CA LEU A 65 -12.63 10.26 -5.05
C LEU A 65 -13.93 9.62 -4.59
N MET A 66 -13.87 8.33 -4.27
CA MET A 66 -14.99 7.55 -3.76
C MET A 66 -14.62 6.87 -2.44
N LEU A 67 -15.61 6.53 -1.62
CA LEU A 67 -15.45 5.63 -0.48
C LEU A 67 -16.22 4.34 -0.74
N LEU A 68 -15.53 3.21 -0.70
CA LEU A 68 -16.13 1.88 -0.63
C LEU A 68 -16.30 1.50 0.85
N ASP A 69 -17.55 1.42 1.28
CA ASP A 69 -17.93 0.99 2.61
C ASP A 69 -17.84 -0.54 2.71
N ARG A 70 -16.94 -1.00 3.56
CA ARG A 70 -16.63 -2.41 3.77
C ARG A 70 -17.27 -2.97 5.04
N SER A 71 -17.94 -2.13 5.82
CA SER A 71 -18.65 -2.55 7.04
C SER A 71 -19.97 -3.27 6.75
N GLY A 72 -20.54 -3.06 5.55
CA GLY A 72 -21.79 -3.69 5.12
C GLY A 72 -21.70 -4.27 3.70
N VAL A 73 -22.74 -4.03 2.88
CA VAL A 73 -22.95 -4.70 1.57
C VAL A 73 -21.99 -4.21 0.46
N GLY A 74 -21.00 -3.36 0.76
CA GLY A 74 -20.08 -2.83 -0.26
C GLY A 74 -20.60 -1.58 -0.98
N LYS A 75 -21.34 -0.71 -0.27
CA LYS A 75 -21.88 0.54 -0.84
C LYS A 75 -20.75 1.50 -1.21
N VAL A 76 -20.91 2.23 -2.31
CA VAL A 76 -19.94 3.24 -2.75
C VAL A 76 -20.55 4.63 -2.64
N TYR A 77 -19.81 5.55 -2.02
CA TYR A 77 -20.16 6.95 -1.86
C TYR A 77 -19.21 7.80 -2.71
N GLN A 78 -19.76 8.62 -3.61
CA GLN A 78 -18.98 9.63 -4.34
C GLN A 78 -18.68 10.79 -3.39
N LEU A 79 -17.40 11.11 -3.17
CA LEU A 79 -16.97 12.19 -2.27
C LEU A 79 -16.60 13.46 -3.04
N ILE A 80 -15.81 13.31 -4.11
CA ILE A 80 -15.34 14.41 -4.96
C ILE A 80 -15.44 13.95 -6.41
N SER A 81 -16.10 14.74 -7.26
CA SER A 81 -16.28 14.43 -8.68
C SER A 81 -15.40 15.32 -9.56
N ARG A 82 -15.17 14.89 -10.80
CA ARG A 82 -14.43 15.61 -11.85
C ARG A 82 -13.02 16.03 -11.44
N ARG A 83 -12.36 15.19 -10.62
CA ARG A 83 -10.99 15.41 -10.17
C ARG A 83 -10.22 14.10 -10.15
N ARG A 84 -9.13 14.07 -10.90
CA ARG A 84 -8.17 12.97 -10.89
C ARG A 84 -7.43 12.87 -9.55
N PHE A 85 -7.27 11.66 -9.00
CA PHE A 85 -6.47 11.39 -7.81
C PHE A 85 -5.37 10.37 -8.13
N GLN A 86 -4.13 10.84 -8.26
CA GLN A 86 -3.00 10.02 -8.71
C GLN A 86 -2.42 9.16 -7.60
N GLN A 87 -2.22 9.76 -6.42
CA GLN A 87 -1.65 9.12 -5.24
C GLN A 87 -2.37 9.67 -4.01
N MET A 88 -2.52 8.85 -2.97
CA MET A 88 -3.06 9.30 -1.69
C MET A 88 -2.55 8.48 -0.51
N GLU A 89 -2.57 9.10 0.68
CA GLU A 89 -2.26 8.43 1.93
C GLU A 89 -3.10 9.04 3.08
N VAL A 90 -3.71 8.17 3.89
CA VAL A 90 -4.52 8.54 5.05
C VAL A 90 -3.65 8.62 6.30
N LEU A 91 -3.67 9.77 6.98
CA LEU A 91 -3.14 9.94 8.32
C LEU A 91 -4.31 10.09 9.29
N SER A 92 -4.82 8.95 9.78
CA SER A 92 -6.02 8.91 10.63
C SER A 92 -5.83 9.70 11.93
N ASP A 93 -4.65 9.60 12.57
CA ASP A 93 -4.34 10.30 13.82
C ASP A 93 -4.34 11.82 13.67
N GLN A 94 -4.08 12.32 12.46
CA GLN A 94 -4.10 13.76 12.14
C GLN A 94 -5.44 14.20 11.55
N ASN A 95 -6.36 13.26 11.31
CA ASN A 95 -7.64 13.49 10.65
C ASN A 95 -7.48 14.08 9.22
N ILE A 96 -6.49 13.61 8.47
CA ILE A 96 -6.20 14.11 7.12
C ILE A 96 -5.96 13.01 6.07
N LEU A 97 -6.21 13.37 4.81
CA LEU A 97 -5.85 12.64 3.60
C LEU A 97 -4.91 13.50 2.76
N VAL A 98 -3.68 13.06 2.57
CA VAL A 98 -2.71 13.70 1.68
C VAL A 98 -2.86 13.10 0.29
N THR A 99 -2.83 13.91 -0.76
CA THR A 99 -3.05 13.46 -2.15
C THR A 99 -2.18 14.20 -3.15
N ILE A 100 -1.88 13.57 -4.28
CA ILE A 100 -1.59 14.24 -5.54
C ILE A 100 -2.88 14.22 -6.36
N SER A 101 -3.47 15.39 -6.64
CA SER A 101 -4.77 15.45 -7.31
C SER A 101 -5.01 16.67 -8.19
N GLY A 102 -5.89 16.49 -9.18
CA GLY A 102 -6.31 17.50 -10.15
C GLY A 102 -5.34 17.65 -11.34
N LYS A 103 -5.72 18.48 -12.32
CA LYS A 103 -5.00 18.63 -13.60
C LYS A 103 -3.55 19.10 -13.47
N LYS A 104 -3.24 19.86 -12.41
CA LYS A 104 -1.88 20.37 -12.15
C LYS A 104 -1.05 19.47 -11.23
N ASN A 105 -1.56 18.28 -10.86
CA ASN A 105 -0.93 17.37 -9.89
C ASN A 105 -0.45 18.10 -8.62
N ARG A 106 -1.36 18.82 -7.96
CA ARG A 106 -1.04 19.52 -6.72
C ARG A 106 -1.06 18.55 -5.54
N VAL A 107 -0.16 18.76 -4.58
CA VAL A 107 -0.23 18.11 -3.28
C VAL A 107 -1.27 18.81 -2.41
N ARG A 108 -2.27 18.05 -1.94
CA ARG A 108 -3.39 18.57 -1.14
C ARG A 108 -3.65 17.74 0.08
N VAL A 109 -4.02 18.42 1.15
CA VAL A 109 -4.47 17.85 2.42
C VAL A 109 -5.97 18.08 2.54
N TYR A 110 -6.76 17.01 2.51
CA TYR A 110 -8.20 17.04 2.79
C TYR A 110 -8.43 16.65 4.25
N TYR A 111 -9.36 17.31 4.93
CA TYR A 111 -9.78 16.90 6.26
C TYR A 111 -10.72 15.70 6.17
N LEU A 112 -10.40 14.61 6.88
CA LEU A 112 -11.23 13.40 6.87
C LEU A 112 -12.61 13.67 7.48
N SER A 113 -12.69 14.50 8.52
CA SER A 113 -13.96 14.96 9.09
C SER A 113 -14.86 15.66 8.06
N TRP A 114 -14.28 16.45 7.16
CA TRP A 114 -15.04 17.08 6.07
C TRP A 114 -15.52 16.04 5.05
N LEU A 115 -14.67 15.07 4.66
CA LEU A 115 -15.10 13.96 3.80
C LEU A 115 -16.22 13.13 4.46
N LYS A 116 -16.17 12.96 5.79
CA LYS A 116 -17.17 12.22 6.56
C LYS A 116 -18.53 12.91 6.49
N SER A 117 -18.56 14.24 6.59
CA SER A 117 -19.80 15.02 6.50
C SER A 117 -20.52 14.83 5.14
N LYS A 118 -19.77 14.64 4.04
CA LYS A 118 -20.34 14.33 2.72
C LYS A 118 -21.03 12.97 2.64
N ILE A 119 -20.66 12.02 3.50
CA ILE A 119 -21.27 10.70 3.58
C ILE A 119 -22.56 10.77 4.41
N LEU A 120 -22.48 11.44 5.56
CA LEU A 120 -23.59 11.55 6.52
C LEU A 120 -24.70 12.52 6.08
N ARG A 121 -24.47 13.34 5.05
CA ARG A 121 -25.40 14.38 4.56
C ARG A 121 -25.84 15.37 5.65
N THR A 122 -25.03 15.56 6.68
CA THR A 122 -25.28 16.56 7.73
C THR A 122 -25.19 17.95 7.09
N ASP A 123 -26.31 18.67 6.98
CA ASP A 123 -26.46 19.99 6.33
C ASP A 123 -25.60 20.20 5.06
N ALA A 124 -26.01 19.58 3.96
CA ALA A 124 -25.36 19.69 2.66
C ALA A 124 -25.05 21.15 2.25
N GLN A 125 -25.91 22.10 2.64
CA GLN A 125 -25.73 23.53 2.38
C GLN A 125 -24.60 24.20 3.19
N GLN A 126 -24.30 23.74 4.42
CA GLN A 126 -23.18 24.26 5.20
C GLN A 126 -21.85 23.61 4.82
N VAL A 127 -21.85 22.30 4.51
CA VAL A 127 -20.66 21.54 4.13
C VAL A 127 -20.01 22.05 2.84
N GLU A 128 -20.81 22.54 1.90
CA GLU A 128 -20.32 23.12 0.64
C GLU A 128 -19.64 24.49 0.80
N ARG A 129 -19.94 25.24 1.88
CA ARG A 129 -19.38 26.59 2.10
C ARG A 129 -17.97 26.59 2.70
N ARG A 130 -17.56 25.53 3.41
CA ARG A 130 -16.21 25.43 3.99
C ARG A 130 -15.26 24.70 3.05
N ASN A 131 -14.10 25.30 2.77
CA ASN A 131 -13.06 24.63 2.01
C ASN A 131 -12.46 23.50 2.85
N GLY A 132 -12.80 22.25 2.52
CA GLY A 132 -12.37 21.06 3.27
C GLY A 132 -10.95 20.58 3.01
N TRP A 133 -10.14 21.39 2.34
CA TRP A 133 -8.78 21.05 1.96
C TRP A 133 -7.88 22.28 1.86
N ILE A 134 -6.58 22.05 1.95
CA ILE A 134 -5.52 23.03 1.73
C ILE A 134 -4.48 22.47 0.75
N ASN A 135 -3.77 23.34 0.02
CA ASN A 135 -2.57 22.90 -0.72
C ASN A 135 -1.38 22.83 0.25
N VAL A 136 -0.45 21.92 -0.03
CA VAL A 136 0.88 21.94 0.59
C VAL A 136 1.78 22.82 -0.28
N GLY A 137 2.14 24.00 0.24
CA GLY A 137 2.86 25.02 -0.53
C GLY A 137 2.11 25.45 -1.82
N ASP A 138 2.84 26.08 -2.74
CA ASP A 138 2.37 26.35 -4.11
C ASP A 138 3.10 25.45 -5.12
N LEU A 139 2.98 24.14 -4.91
CA LEU A 139 3.66 23.14 -5.71
C LEU A 139 2.80 22.65 -6.88
N HIS A 140 3.42 22.48 -8.05
CA HIS A 140 2.80 21.97 -9.26
C HIS A 140 3.59 20.81 -9.85
N GLY A 141 2.90 19.87 -10.49
CA GLY A 141 3.58 18.79 -11.20
C GLY A 141 4.21 17.75 -10.28
N ALA A 142 3.66 17.53 -9.08
CA ALA A 142 4.11 16.45 -8.20
C ALA A 142 3.98 15.10 -8.90
N VAL A 143 5.07 14.34 -8.86
CA VAL A 143 5.20 13.03 -9.51
C VAL A 143 4.91 11.93 -8.50
N HIS A 144 5.50 12.04 -7.31
CA HIS A 144 5.40 11.08 -6.22
C HIS A 144 5.54 11.81 -4.88
N PHE A 145 4.93 11.28 -3.82
CA PHE A 145 5.29 11.64 -2.46
C PHE A 145 5.43 10.42 -1.57
N LYS A 146 6.15 10.59 -0.47
CA LYS A 146 6.24 9.61 0.61
C LYS A 146 6.05 10.32 1.95
N ILE A 147 5.27 9.72 2.84
CA ILE A 147 5.22 10.16 4.23
C ILE A 147 6.08 9.23 5.07
N VAL A 148 7.09 9.80 5.72
CA VAL A 148 8.01 9.07 6.60
C VAL A 148 7.78 9.52 8.03
N LYS A 149 7.53 8.56 8.91
CA LYS A 149 7.31 8.80 10.34
C LYS A 149 8.59 8.46 11.07
N TYR A 150 9.11 9.42 11.83
CA TYR A 150 10.27 9.23 12.68
C TYR A 150 9.99 9.87 14.04
N GLU A 151 10.01 9.05 15.08
CA GLU A 151 9.56 9.42 16.42
C GLU A 151 8.17 10.10 16.39
N ARG A 152 8.09 11.36 16.84
CA ARG A 152 6.85 12.16 16.86
C ARG A 152 6.66 12.97 15.57
N ILE A 153 7.68 13.03 14.71
CA ILE A 153 7.70 13.86 13.51
C ILE A 153 7.21 13.04 12.31
N LYS A 154 6.51 13.73 11.41
CA LYS A 154 6.07 13.16 10.14
C LYS A 154 6.61 14.05 9.03
N PHE A 155 7.47 13.49 8.20
CA PHE A 155 7.99 14.14 7.02
C PHE A 155 7.13 13.77 5.82
N LEU A 156 6.79 14.77 5.01
CA LEU A 156 6.18 14.60 3.70
C LEU A 156 7.24 15.00 2.67
N VAL A 157 7.79 14.01 1.98
CA VAL A 157 8.78 14.20 0.92
C VAL A 157 8.09 14.11 -0.42
N ILE A 158 8.28 15.12 -1.27
CA ILE A 158 7.55 15.30 -2.53
C ILE A 158 8.56 15.38 -3.66
N ALA A 159 8.48 14.46 -4.61
CA ALA A 159 9.14 14.56 -5.90
C ALA A 159 8.33 15.45 -6.85
N LEU A 160 8.94 16.51 -7.33
CA LEU A 160 8.47 17.30 -8.46
C LEU A 160 9.20 16.84 -9.73
N ARG A 161 9.10 17.55 -10.86
CA ARG A 161 9.72 17.09 -12.12
C ARG A 161 11.24 17.23 -12.12
N ASP A 162 11.74 18.19 -11.38
CA ASP A 162 13.13 18.68 -11.40
C ASP A 162 13.64 19.06 -9.99
N SER A 163 12.82 18.83 -8.96
CA SER A 163 13.16 19.16 -7.58
C SER A 163 12.53 18.20 -6.58
N ILE A 164 13.03 18.24 -5.35
CA ILE A 164 12.46 17.53 -4.21
C ILE A 164 12.18 18.52 -3.08
N GLU A 165 10.97 18.44 -2.52
CA GLU A 165 10.54 19.26 -1.39
C GLU A 165 10.28 18.39 -0.17
N ILE A 166 10.74 18.83 1.01
CA ILE A 166 10.48 18.19 2.30
C ILE A 166 9.64 19.14 3.14
N TYR A 167 8.55 18.62 3.68
CA TYR A 167 7.72 19.28 4.67
C TYR A 167 7.70 18.46 5.96
N ALA A 168 7.59 19.10 7.11
CA ALA A 168 7.40 18.46 8.40
C ALA A 168 6.03 18.80 8.97
N TRP A 169 5.37 17.83 9.60
CA TRP A 169 4.09 18.05 10.26
C TRP A 169 4.24 18.90 11.51
N ALA A 170 3.60 20.07 11.53
CA ALA A 170 3.49 20.90 12.72
C ALA A 170 2.21 20.55 13.52
N PRO A 171 2.32 20.30 14.83
CA PRO A 171 1.16 20.09 15.69
C PRO A 171 0.32 21.38 15.84
N LYS A 172 -0.72 21.32 16.67
CA LYS A 172 -1.49 22.52 17.03
C LYS A 172 -0.56 23.59 17.63
N PRO A 173 -0.78 24.89 17.35
CA PRO A 173 -1.95 25.46 16.67
C PRO A 173 -1.92 25.40 15.14
N TYR A 174 -0.78 25.07 14.51
CA TYR A 174 -0.64 25.12 13.06
C TYR A 174 -1.39 24.01 12.32
N HIS A 175 -1.35 22.78 12.85
CA HIS A 175 -2.08 21.61 12.32
C HIS A 175 -1.94 21.47 10.79
N LYS A 176 -0.70 21.57 10.28
CA LYS A 176 -0.39 21.49 8.85
C LYS A 176 1.06 21.08 8.60
N PHE A 177 1.34 20.64 7.38
CA PHE A 177 2.71 20.46 6.89
C PHE A 177 3.38 21.82 6.65
N MET A 178 4.54 22.02 7.26
CA MET A 178 5.39 23.22 7.16
C MET A 178 6.61 22.89 6.31
N ALA A 179 7.05 23.82 5.45
CA ALA A 179 8.24 23.62 4.63
C ALA A 179 9.46 23.39 5.54
N PHE A 180 10.31 22.44 5.15
CA PHE A 180 11.51 22.05 5.89
C PHE A 180 12.77 22.27 5.05
N LYS A 181 12.86 21.65 3.88
CA LYS A 181 13.99 21.75 2.94
C LYS A 181 13.51 21.61 1.50
N SER A 182 14.26 22.19 0.56
CA SER A 182 14.03 22.09 -0.89
C SER A 182 15.35 21.84 -1.60
N PHE A 183 15.34 20.98 -2.60
CA PHE A 183 16.47 20.64 -3.45
C PHE A 183 16.04 20.80 -4.91
N GLY A 184 16.42 21.92 -5.51
CA GLY A 184 16.13 22.24 -6.91
C GLY A 184 17.21 21.78 -7.87
N GLU A 185 16.92 21.90 -9.17
CA GLU A 185 17.89 21.74 -10.26
C GLU A 185 18.61 20.37 -10.25
N LEU A 186 17.87 19.32 -9.89
CA LEU A 186 18.43 17.98 -9.87
C LEU A 186 18.81 17.55 -11.29
N VAL A 187 20.08 17.14 -11.47
CA VAL A 187 20.58 16.60 -12.75
C VAL A 187 19.72 15.43 -13.20
N GLN A 188 19.41 14.52 -12.27
CA GLN A 188 18.56 13.36 -12.51
C GLN A 188 17.15 13.63 -12.02
N LYS A 189 16.17 13.47 -12.91
CA LYS A 189 14.77 13.82 -12.63
C LYS A 189 14.12 12.77 -11.74
N PRO A 190 13.57 13.14 -10.58
CA PRO A 190 13.01 12.17 -9.65
C PRO A 190 11.68 11.60 -10.17
N CYS A 191 11.58 10.27 -10.20
CA CYS A 191 10.38 9.51 -10.52
C CYS A 191 9.68 9.00 -9.25
N LEU A 192 10.45 8.67 -8.22
CA LEU A 192 9.97 8.26 -6.90
C LEU A 192 10.95 8.73 -5.82
N VAL A 193 10.46 8.90 -4.59
CA VAL A 193 11.23 9.42 -3.44
C VAL A 193 10.93 8.63 -2.18
N ASP A 194 11.92 8.55 -1.30
CA ASP A 194 11.81 8.11 0.10
C ASP A 194 12.75 8.98 0.98
N LEU A 195 12.62 8.85 2.30
CA LEU A 195 13.48 9.49 3.28
C LEU A 195 13.97 8.44 4.27
N THR A 196 15.28 8.30 4.40
CA THR A 196 15.88 7.50 5.47
C THR A 196 16.27 8.40 6.63
N VAL A 197 16.17 7.84 7.83
CA VAL A 197 16.69 8.47 9.05
C VAL A 197 17.75 7.54 9.61
N GLU A 198 19.00 7.96 9.52
CA GLU A 198 20.16 7.22 10.01
C GLU A 198 20.41 7.51 11.51
N GLU A 199 21.39 6.83 12.08
CA GLU A 199 21.86 7.10 13.45
C GLU A 199 22.20 8.59 13.64
N GLY A 200 21.88 9.11 14.82
CA GLY A 200 22.04 10.53 15.13
C GLY A 200 21.04 11.46 14.44
N SER A 201 19.89 10.93 13.98
CA SER A 201 18.83 11.70 13.30
C SER A 201 19.27 12.34 11.97
N ARG A 202 20.29 11.76 11.31
CA ARG A 202 20.74 12.23 10.00
C ARG A 202 19.72 11.85 8.94
N LEU A 203 19.22 12.85 8.23
CA LEU A 203 18.20 12.67 7.20
C LEU A 203 18.86 12.55 5.83
N LYS A 204 18.45 11.55 5.05
CA LYS A 204 18.82 11.44 3.63
C LYS A 204 17.60 11.18 2.79
N VAL A 205 17.42 12.01 1.76
CA VAL A 205 16.44 11.71 0.72
C VAL A 205 17.05 10.70 -0.22
N VAL A 206 16.30 9.67 -0.57
CA VAL A 206 16.68 8.73 -1.64
C VAL A 206 15.63 8.86 -2.74
N TYR A 207 16.07 8.95 -4.00
CA TYR A 207 15.17 9.04 -5.13
C TYR A 207 15.62 8.17 -6.30
N GLY A 208 14.63 7.60 -6.99
CA GLY A 208 14.84 6.87 -8.24
C GLY A 208 14.61 7.79 -9.43
N SER A 209 15.46 7.71 -10.43
CA SER A 209 15.34 8.38 -11.73
C SER A 209 15.26 7.33 -12.84
N ASN A 210 15.20 7.77 -14.09
CA ASN A 210 15.31 6.88 -15.25
C ASN A 210 16.77 6.44 -15.53
N GLN A 211 17.78 6.96 -14.82
CA GLN A 211 19.18 6.56 -14.96
C GLN A 211 19.67 5.68 -13.80
N GLY A 212 18.97 5.66 -12.67
CA GLY A 212 19.44 4.96 -11.48
C GLY A 212 18.79 5.48 -10.20
N PHE A 213 19.48 5.29 -9.08
CA PHE A 213 19.07 5.74 -7.76
C PHE A 213 20.14 6.65 -7.17
N HIS A 214 19.67 7.69 -6.49
CA HIS A 214 20.49 8.81 -6.02
C HIS A 214 20.08 9.17 -4.59
N ALA A 215 20.96 9.83 -3.87
CA ALA A 215 20.68 10.39 -2.56
C ALA A 215 20.96 11.89 -2.50
N VAL A 216 20.27 12.55 -1.58
CA VAL A 216 20.58 13.90 -1.12
C VAL A 216 20.79 13.85 0.38
N ASP A 217 21.98 14.23 0.82
CA ASP A 217 22.24 14.48 2.24
C ASP A 217 21.53 15.78 2.65
N VAL A 218 20.57 15.70 3.58
CA VAL A 218 19.63 16.80 3.83
C VAL A 218 20.30 18.00 4.50
N ASP A 219 21.36 17.76 5.27
CA ASP A 219 22.08 18.79 6.00
C ASP A 219 23.02 19.56 5.08
N SER A 220 23.84 18.85 4.30
CA SER A 220 24.81 19.44 3.38
C SER A 220 24.24 19.83 2.01
N GLY A 221 23.10 19.25 1.61
CA GLY A 221 22.53 19.39 0.28
C GLY A 221 23.28 18.65 -0.83
N GLN A 222 24.28 17.84 -0.48
CA GLN A 222 25.08 17.10 -1.46
C GLN A 222 24.25 16.02 -2.13
N VAL A 223 24.26 16.02 -3.47
CA VAL A 223 23.59 15.04 -4.31
C VAL A 223 24.62 14.07 -4.88
N TYR A 224 24.36 12.77 -4.76
CA TYR A 224 25.28 11.74 -5.25
C TYR A 224 24.54 10.47 -5.68
N ASP A 225 25.19 9.65 -6.50
CA ASP A 225 24.63 8.39 -6.99
C ASP A 225 24.77 7.29 -5.94
N ILE A 226 23.69 6.54 -5.71
CA ILE A 226 23.71 5.32 -4.89
C ILE A 226 23.89 4.09 -5.79
N TYR A 227 23.21 4.06 -6.94
CA TYR A 227 23.26 2.91 -7.83
C TYR A 227 22.93 3.29 -9.26
N LEU A 228 23.84 2.97 -10.18
CA LEU A 228 23.66 3.10 -11.62
C LEU A 228 23.83 1.71 -12.27
N PRO A 229 22.77 1.12 -12.86
CA PRO A 229 22.86 -0.18 -13.51
C PRO A 229 23.74 -0.10 -14.75
N LYS A 230 24.89 -0.79 -14.72
CA LYS A 230 25.91 -0.71 -15.80
C LYS A 230 25.62 -1.60 -17.00
N HIS A 231 24.81 -2.64 -16.81
CA HIS A 231 24.47 -3.61 -17.85
C HIS A 231 23.29 -3.18 -18.73
N ILE A 232 22.57 -2.12 -18.34
CA ILE A 232 21.42 -1.60 -19.08
C ILE A 232 21.88 -0.41 -19.92
N GLN A 233 21.78 -0.55 -21.24
CA GLN A 233 22.01 0.55 -22.18
C GLN A 233 20.69 1.30 -22.40
N GLY A 234 20.33 2.20 -21.49
CA GLY A 234 19.14 3.03 -21.63
C GLY A 234 18.46 3.40 -20.31
N ASN A 235 17.21 3.83 -20.42
CA ASN A 235 16.42 4.23 -19.26
C ASN A 235 15.90 3.01 -18.49
N ILE A 236 15.92 3.09 -17.17
CA ILE A 236 15.24 2.15 -16.27
C ILE A 236 13.88 2.69 -15.82
N THR A 237 13.02 1.79 -15.36
CA THR A 237 11.78 2.13 -14.67
C THR A 237 11.92 1.85 -13.18
N PRO A 238 12.13 2.87 -12.33
CA PRO A 238 12.24 2.65 -10.89
C PRO A 238 10.84 2.31 -10.33
N HIS A 239 10.78 1.28 -9.47
CA HIS A 239 9.52 0.78 -8.90
C HIS A 239 9.34 1.13 -7.43
N THR A 240 10.35 0.87 -6.59
CA THR A 240 10.27 1.16 -5.15
C THR A 240 11.65 1.28 -4.52
N ILE A 241 11.72 2.03 -3.42
CA ILE A 241 12.82 2.02 -2.46
C ILE A 241 12.27 1.42 -1.17
N VAL A 242 12.99 0.48 -0.58
CA VAL A 242 12.62 -0.17 0.68
C VAL A 242 13.77 -0.02 1.64
N THR A 243 13.56 0.71 2.73
CA THR A 243 14.52 0.72 3.84
C THR A 243 14.44 -0.62 4.56
N LEU A 244 15.55 -1.34 4.64
CA LEU A 244 15.57 -2.66 5.26
C LEU A 244 15.33 -2.52 6.77
N PRO A 245 14.48 -3.39 7.37
CA PRO A 245 14.34 -3.48 8.81
C PRO A 245 15.70 -3.69 9.50
N ASN A 246 15.81 -3.24 10.75
CA ASN A 246 17.00 -3.46 11.59
C ASN A 246 18.33 -2.96 10.99
N SER A 247 18.29 -2.02 10.03
CA SER A 247 19.47 -1.46 9.37
C SER A 247 19.81 -0.04 9.80
N ASN A 248 19.11 0.51 10.80
CA ASN A 248 19.22 1.91 11.22
C ASN A 248 19.14 2.91 10.05
N GLY A 249 18.28 2.63 9.07
CA GLY A 249 18.08 3.49 7.90
C GLY A 249 19.20 3.42 6.84
N LEU A 250 20.21 2.57 7.03
CA LEU A 250 21.40 2.53 6.17
C LEU A 250 21.25 1.62 4.96
N GLN A 251 20.56 0.49 5.10
CA GLN A 251 20.47 -0.50 4.03
C GLN A 251 19.13 -0.40 3.30
N LEU A 252 19.19 -0.51 1.99
CA LEU A 252 18.09 -0.34 1.07
C LEU A 252 17.99 -1.55 0.15
N LEU A 253 16.76 -1.96 -0.15
CA LEU A 253 16.43 -2.70 -1.36
C LEU A 253 15.82 -1.72 -2.35
N ILE A 254 16.50 -1.51 -3.47
CA ILE A 254 16.00 -0.71 -4.59
C ILE A 254 15.51 -1.65 -5.69
N CYS A 255 14.33 -1.40 -6.24
CA CYS A 255 13.78 -2.22 -7.31
C CYS A 255 13.47 -1.37 -8.54
N TYR A 256 13.89 -1.86 -9.70
CA TYR A 256 13.69 -1.22 -11.00
C TYR A 256 13.56 -2.32 -12.07
N ASP A 257 12.76 -2.06 -13.09
CA ASP A 257 12.47 -3.03 -14.14
C ASP A 257 12.16 -4.42 -13.54
N ASN A 258 12.89 -5.46 -13.96
CA ASN A 258 12.75 -6.82 -13.45
C ASN A 258 13.80 -7.18 -12.37
N GLU A 259 14.48 -6.20 -11.76
CA GLU A 259 15.59 -6.41 -10.83
C GLU A 259 15.37 -5.71 -9.47
N GLY A 260 16.08 -6.20 -8.46
CA GLY A 260 16.21 -5.59 -7.16
C GLY A 260 17.63 -5.78 -6.61
N VAL A 261 18.20 -4.69 -6.09
CA VAL A 261 19.60 -4.66 -5.62
C VAL A 261 19.64 -4.15 -4.19
N TYR A 262 20.46 -4.81 -3.38
CA TYR A 262 20.73 -4.40 -2.00
C TYR A 262 21.91 -3.45 -1.97
N VAL A 263 21.66 -2.22 -1.53
CA VAL A 263 22.64 -1.15 -1.45
C VAL A 263 22.59 -0.49 -0.08
N ASN A 264 23.59 0.28 0.29
CA ASN A 264 23.48 1.23 1.38
C ASN A 264 23.28 2.66 0.86
N THR A 265 22.93 3.58 1.75
CA THR A 265 22.77 5.01 1.45
C THR A 265 24.05 5.72 0.99
N TYR A 266 25.20 5.03 0.97
CA TYR A 266 26.51 5.52 0.51
C TYR A 266 26.92 4.93 -0.85
N GLY A 267 26.04 4.18 -1.51
CA GLY A 267 26.28 3.63 -2.85
C GLY A 267 27.06 2.33 -2.91
N LYS A 268 27.25 1.65 -1.78
CA LYS A 268 27.88 0.32 -1.74
C LYS A 268 26.83 -0.77 -1.82
N VAL A 269 27.02 -1.73 -2.74
CA VAL A 269 26.24 -2.98 -2.76
C VAL A 269 26.50 -3.77 -1.48
N THR A 270 25.44 -4.13 -0.76
CA THR A 270 25.53 -4.76 0.58
C THR A 270 25.30 -6.26 0.56
N LYS A 271 24.69 -6.80 -0.49
CA LYS A 271 24.53 -8.25 -0.70
C LYS A 271 24.89 -8.61 -2.13
N ASN A 272 25.59 -9.73 -2.30
CA ASN A 272 25.97 -10.24 -3.63
C ASN A 272 24.78 -10.83 -4.41
N MET A 273 23.67 -11.09 -3.72
CA MET A 273 22.45 -11.60 -4.30
C MET A 273 21.63 -10.46 -4.90
N MET A 274 21.11 -10.68 -6.10
CA MET A 274 20.13 -9.81 -6.74
C MET A 274 18.75 -10.46 -6.68
N LEU A 275 17.73 -9.67 -6.41
CA LEU A 275 16.35 -10.07 -6.60
C LEU A 275 16.04 -9.96 -8.09
N GLN A 276 15.45 -10.99 -8.68
CA GLN A 276 15.05 -10.96 -10.09
C GLN A 276 13.62 -11.47 -10.22
N TRP A 277 12.75 -10.64 -10.79
CA TRP A 277 11.37 -11.02 -11.11
C TRP A 277 11.36 -11.92 -12.35
N GLY A 278 10.54 -12.97 -12.35
CA GLY A 278 10.38 -13.88 -13.49
C GLY A 278 9.71 -13.23 -14.70
N GLU A 279 8.93 -12.17 -14.48
CA GLU A 279 8.42 -11.28 -15.53
C GLU A 279 8.57 -9.82 -15.13
N MET A 280 8.54 -8.91 -16.12
CA MET A 280 8.57 -7.47 -15.88
C MET A 280 7.35 -7.03 -15.05
N PRO A 281 7.52 -6.63 -13.78
CA PRO A 281 6.40 -6.24 -12.94
C PRO A 281 5.86 -4.88 -13.41
N THR A 282 4.53 -4.76 -13.43
CA THR A 282 3.85 -3.49 -13.71
C THR A 282 3.65 -2.65 -12.46
N SER A 283 3.79 -3.27 -11.28
CA SER A 283 3.69 -2.66 -9.96
C SER A 283 4.51 -3.50 -9.00
N VAL A 284 5.26 -2.86 -8.12
CA VAL A 284 5.99 -3.52 -7.01
C VAL A 284 5.61 -2.82 -5.71
N ALA A 285 5.43 -3.57 -4.64
CA ALA A 285 5.15 -3.00 -3.32
C ALA A 285 5.82 -3.81 -2.22
N PHE A 286 6.40 -3.08 -1.26
CA PHE A 286 6.78 -3.63 0.03
C PHE A 286 5.56 -3.72 0.94
N ILE A 287 5.43 -4.85 1.63
CA ILE A 287 4.36 -5.15 2.57
C ILE A 287 4.97 -5.20 3.98
N GLY A 288 4.31 -4.58 4.96
CA GLY A 288 4.82 -4.44 6.32
C GLY A 288 5.10 -5.75 7.06
N THR A 289 4.71 -6.89 6.48
CA THR A 289 5.02 -8.24 6.96
C THR A 289 6.38 -8.78 6.49
N GLY A 290 7.19 -7.97 5.78
CA GLY A 290 8.56 -8.31 5.37
C GLY A 290 8.67 -8.88 3.96
N GLN A 291 7.59 -8.86 3.18
CA GLN A 291 7.59 -9.33 1.79
C GLN A 291 7.63 -8.16 0.81
N ILE A 292 8.21 -8.42 -0.36
CA ILE A 292 8.12 -7.57 -1.53
C ILE A 292 7.36 -8.34 -2.61
N MET A 293 6.35 -7.69 -3.16
CA MET A 293 5.44 -8.29 -4.12
C MET A 293 5.56 -7.60 -5.48
N GLY A 294 5.63 -8.39 -6.55
CA GLY A 294 5.69 -7.93 -7.93
C GLY A 294 4.46 -8.40 -8.70
N TRP A 295 3.66 -7.46 -9.23
CA TRP A 295 2.49 -7.74 -10.06
C TRP A 295 2.88 -7.69 -11.53
N GLY A 296 3.14 -8.84 -12.13
CA GLY A 296 3.32 -8.94 -13.57
C GLY A 296 2.01 -9.17 -14.32
N ASN A 297 2.11 -9.59 -15.58
CA ASN A 297 0.94 -9.78 -16.44
C ASN A 297 0.26 -11.13 -16.21
N LYS A 298 1.02 -12.15 -15.81
CA LYS A 298 0.54 -13.52 -15.64
C LYS A 298 0.65 -14.01 -14.21
N ALA A 299 1.48 -13.37 -13.38
CA ALA A 299 1.72 -13.79 -12.01
C ALA A 299 1.82 -12.62 -11.04
N ILE A 300 1.54 -12.90 -9.78
CA ILE A 300 2.00 -12.09 -8.65
C ILE A 300 3.08 -12.89 -7.95
N GLU A 301 4.31 -12.38 -7.95
CA GLU A 301 5.42 -12.97 -7.20
C GLU A 301 5.51 -12.34 -5.82
N ILE A 302 5.77 -13.16 -4.80
CA ILE A 302 5.99 -12.75 -3.42
C ILE A 302 7.37 -13.23 -3.02
N ARG A 303 8.21 -12.30 -2.57
CA ARG A 303 9.58 -12.59 -2.16
C ARG A 303 9.86 -12.02 -0.78
N SER A 304 10.74 -12.68 -0.04
CA SER A 304 11.27 -12.13 1.20
C SER A 304 12.13 -10.90 0.89
N VAL A 305 11.89 -9.78 1.57
CA VAL A 305 12.67 -8.55 1.40
C VAL A 305 14.10 -8.75 1.88
N GLU A 306 14.32 -9.54 2.93
CA GLU A 306 15.65 -9.73 3.48
C GLU A 306 16.50 -10.68 2.65
N THR A 307 15.92 -11.78 2.17
CA THR A 307 16.67 -12.86 1.51
C THR A 307 16.43 -12.94 0.00
N GLY A 308 15.51 -12.16 -0.57
CA GLY A 308 15.14 -12.24 -1.99
C GLY A 308 14.53 -13.58 -2.41
N HIS A 309 14.36 -14.52 -1.47
CA HIS A 309 13.81 -15.85 -1.69
C HIS A 309 12.37 -15.74 -2.19
N LEU A 310 11.97 -16.67 -3.07
CA LEU A 310 10.63 -16.73 -3.62
C LEU A 310 9.70 -17.44 -2.63
N ASP A 311 8.92 -16.66 -1.89
CA ASP A 311 7.97 -17.18 -0.89
C ASP A 311 6.70 -17.72 -1.54
N GLY A 312 6.31 -17.21 -2.73
CA GLY A 312 5.15 -17.71 -3.44
C GLY A 312 4.88 -17.04 -4.79
N VAL A 313 4.07 -17.71 -5.62
CA VAL A 313 3.64 -17.22 -6.94
C VAL A 313 2.16 -17.47 -7.13
N PHE A 314 1.41 -16.42 -7.49
CA PHE A 314 0.00 -16.51 -7.84
C PHE A 314 -0.19 -16.38 -9.34
N MET A 315 -0.40 -17.50 -10.02
CA MET A 315 -0.64 -17.53 -11.45
C MET A 315 -2.08 -17.15 -11.81
N HIS A 316 -2.24 -16.32 -12.83
CA HIS A 316 -3.52 -15.97 -13.43
C HIS A 316 -3.81 -16.87 -14.63
N LYS A 317 -5.03 -17.40 -14.71
CA LYS A 317 -5.47 -18.20 -15.88
C LYS A 317 -5.43 -17.41 -17.20
N LYS A 318 -5.54 -16.08 -17.13
CA LYS A 318 -5.49 -15.17 -18.27
C LYS A 318 -4.62 -13.98 -17.90
N ALA A 319 -3.88 -13.46 -18.87
CA ALA A 319 -3.09 -12.26 -18.68
C ALA A 319 -4.01 -11.10 -18.24
N GLN A 320 -3.68 -10.48 -17.12
CA GLN A 320 -4.45 -9.39 -16.54
C GLN A 320 -3.49 -8.42 -15.86
N LYS A 321 -3.51 -7.16 -16.29
CA LYS A 321 -2.72 -6.12 -15.64
C LYS A 321 -3.33 -5.82 -14.27
N LEU A 322 -2.58 -6.12 -13.22
CA LEU A 322 -2.94 -5.84 -11.84
C LEU A 322 -2.04 -4.76 -11.27
N LYS A 323 -2.58 -3.96 -10.36
CA LYS A 323 -1.87 -2.84 -9.76
C LYS A 323 -2.11 -2.80 -8.25
N PHE A 324 -1.04 -2.73 -7.47
CA PHE A 324 -1.11 -2.52 -6.03
C PHE A 324 -1.84 -1.21 -5.72
N LEU A 325 -2.67 -1.22 -4.67
CA LEU A 325 -3.39 -0.03 -4.22
C LEU A 325 -2.92 0.41 -2.83
N CYS A 326 -2.99 -0.49 -1.85
CA CYS A 326 -2.57 -0.24 -0.49
C CYS A 326 -2.51 -1.56 0.29
N GLU A 327 -1.90 -1.51 1.46
CA GLU A 327 -1.93 -2.60 2.44
C GLU A 327 -2.38 -2.10 3.81
N ARG A 328 -2.76 -3.05 4.68
CA ARG A 328 -2.81 -2.84 6.13
C ARG A 328 -2.72 -4.19 6.82
N ASN A 329 -1.78 -4.29 7.76
CA ASN A 329 -1.45 -5.52 8.46
C ASN A 329 -1.03 -6.60 7.45
N ASP A 330 -1.78 -7.69 7.38
CA ASP A 330 -1.60 -8.84 6.51
C ASP A 330 -2.43 -8.75 5.21
N LYS A 331 -3.25 -7.71 5.03
CA LYS A 331 -4.15 -7.59 3.87
C LYS A 331 -3.59 -6.64 2.82
N VAL A 332 -3.49 -7.18 1.60
CA VAL A 332 -3.03 -6.46 0.42
C VAL A 332 -4.20 -6.23 -0.52
N PHE A 333 -4.39 -4.98 -0.97
CA PHE A 333 -5.44 -4.59 -1.90
C PHE A 333 -4.81 -4.20 -3.24
N PHE A 334 -5.41 -4.67 -4.33
CA PHE A 334 -4.96 -4.39 -5.68
C PHE A 334 -6.15 -4.30 -6.64
N SER A 335 -5.95 -3.69 -7.80
CA SER A 335 -7.01 -3.53 -8.81
C SER A 335 -6.61 -4.09 -10.15
N SER A 336 -7.61 -4.40 -10.96
CA SER A 336 -7.42 -4.64 -12.38
C SER A 336 -7.35 -3.33 -13.16
N ALA A 337 -6.30 -3.17 -13.96
CA ALA A 337 -6.19 -2.12 -14.96
C ALA A 337 -6.74 -2.65 -16.29
N LYS A 338 -8.05 -2.48 -16.53
CA LYS A 338 -8.64 -2.71 -17.85
C LYS A 338 -8.71 -1.38 -18.58
N GLY A 339 -8.05 -1.26 -19.73
CA GLY A 339 -8.16 -0.10 -20.61
C GLY A 339 -9.58 0.09 -21.16
N GLY A 340 -10.51 0.55 -20.33
CA GLY A 340 -11.78 1.14 -20.76
C GLY A 340 -13.09 0.46 -20.34
N SER A 341 -13.13 -0.71 -19.68
CA SER A 341 -14.44 -1.38 -19.47
C SER A 341 -14.61 -2.22 -18.20
N SER A 342 -14.30 -1.59 -17.05
CA SER A 342 -14.57 -2.04 -15.66
C SER A 342 -13.32 -2.47 -14.88
N CYS A 343 -12.87 -1.61 -13.97
CA CYS A 343 -11.92 -1.98 -12.92
C CYS A 343 -12.63 -2.71 -11.77
N GLN A 344 -11.93 -3.68 -11.17
CA GLN A 344 -12.37 -4.38 -9.97
C GLN A 344 -11.26 -4.34 -8.92
N ILE A 345 -11.66 -4.34 -7.65
CA ILE A 345 -10.73 -4.39 -6.52
C ILE A 345 -10.70 -5.81 -5.98
N TYR A 346 -9.49 -6.29 -5.75
CA TYR A 346 -9.15 -7.57 -5.19
C TYR A 346 -8.44 -7.34 -3.87
N PHE A 347 -8.46 -8.36 -3.02
CA PHE A 347 -7.64 -8.40 -1.83
C PHE A 347 -7.18 -9.82 -1.56
N MET A 348 -6.04 -9.94 -0.90
CA MET A 348 -5.53 -11.21 -0.38
C MET A 348 -4.99 -10.98 1.02
N THR A 349 -4.94 -12.05 1.81
CA THR A 349 -4.33 -12.07 3.13
C THR A 349 -3.04 -12.85 3.04
N LEU A 350 -1.91 -12.23 3.37
CA LEU A 350 -0.64 -12.93 3.44
C LEU A 350 -0.58 -13.72 4.75
N ASN A 351 -0.35 -15.02 4.66
CA ASN A 351 -0.04 -15.82 5.82
C ASN A 351 1.36 -15.42 6.30
N LYS A 352 1.50 -15.08 7.59
CA LYS A 352 2.82 -14.97 8.19
C LYS A 352 3.33 -16.39 8.46
N PRO A 353 4.43 -16.85 7.85
CA PRO A 353 5.17 -17.95 8.43
C PRO A 353 5.70 -17.46 9.78
N GLY A 354 5.16 -17.98 10.90
CA GLY A 354 5.72 -17.73 12.24
C GLY A 354 4.96 -16.80 13.20
N MET A 355 3.67 -16.49 12.99
CA MET A 355 2.81 -16.00 14.09
C MET A 355 1.66 -16.98 14.37
N ALA A 356 1.98 -18.26 14.48
CA ALA A 356 1.21 -19.17 15.33
C ALA A 356 1.85 -19.13 16.72
N ASN A 357 1.08 -18.71 17.71
CA ASN A 357 1.39 -18.66 19.15
C ASN A 357 2.29 -17.51 19.62
N TRP A 358 1.65 -16.42 20.08
CA TRP A 358 1.89 -15.87 21.41
C TRP A 358 0.56 -15.43 22.03
#